data_AF-A0A452Z8N6-F1
#
_entry.id   AF-A0A452Z8N6-F1
#
_cell.length_a   1.000
_cell.length_b   1.000
_cell.length_c   1.000
_cell.angle_alpha   90.00
_cell.angle_beta   90.00
_cell.angle_gamma   90.00
#
_symmetry.space_group_name_H-M   'P 1'
#
loop_
_entity.id
_entity.type
_entity.pdbx_description
1 polymer ?
#
loop_
_entity_poly.entity_id
_entity_poly.type
_entity_poly.pdbx_seq_one_letter_code
_entity_poly.pdbx_strand_id
1 'polypeptide(L)'
;MTIYLAREASKVWRKVCAETTTELPLLREKWPLLLAGIVFQYIHGLAARGVHYLHRPGPLLQDLGFMALPELGQDKNYLSECTFVFIFFSFFLWTFHPFIYHSKRFYTILIWRRVLAFLVASQVLRIITFYSTQLPGPNYHCREGSNMATLPPPNNVLEVLLINFPRGVNLGCGDLIFSSHMIFTLVFVRTYHKYGSKRFIKLLAWVMAIVQSLLIIAARKHYTVDVVVAWYGW
;
A
#
# COMPACT_ATOMS: atom_id res chain seq x y z
N MET A 1 -1.61 39.52 16.85
CA MET A 1 -1.82 38.20 16.22
C MET A 1 -0.71 37.85 15.23
N THR A 2 -0.35 38.75 14.31
CA THR A 2 0.75 38.63 13.33
C THR A 2 2.13 38.38 13.93
N ILE A 3 2.49 39.07 15.02
CA ILE A 3 3.82 38.92 15.67
C ILE A 3 4.01 37.52 16.30
N TYR A 4 2.95 36.95 16.87
CA TYR A 4 2.98 35.60 17.43
C TYR A 4 3.11 34.53 16.34
N LEU A 5 2.40 34.68 15.22
CA LEU A 5 2.51 33.79 14.07
C LEU A 5 3.92 33.80 13.46
N ALA A 6 4.53 34.98 13.30
CA ALA A 6 5.90 35.12 12.79
C ALA A 6 6.94 34.45 13.71
N ARG A 7 6.74 34.52 15.03
CA ARG A 7 7.64 33.91 16.02
C ARG A 7 7.54 32.38 16.03
N GLU A 8 6.33 31.83 15.93
CA GLU A 8 6.14 30.37 15.84
C GLU A 8 6.65 29.82 14.50
N ALA A 9 6.42 30.51 13.39
CA ALA A 9 6.98 30.16 12.09
C ALA A 9 8.52 30.14 12.12
N SER A 10 9.16 31.11 12.78
CA SER A 10 10.61 31.15 12.97
C SER A 10 11.17 29.99 13.82
N LYS A 11 10.40 29.49 14.80
CA LYS A 11 10.79 28.31 15.60
C LYS A 11 10.69 27.02 14.78
N VAL A 12 9.59 26.83 14.06
CA VAL A 12 9.40 25.67 13.18
C VAL A 12 10.47 25.67 12.08
N TRP A 13 10.74 26.81 11.45
CA TRP A 13 11.79 26.92 10.42
C TRP A 13 13.16 26.50 10.93
N ARG A 14 13.58 27.00 12.10
CA ARG A 14 14.86 26.60 12.72
C ARG A 14 14.91 25.10 13.01
N LYS A 15 13.79 24.50 13.43
CA LYS A 15 13.71 23.06 13.70
C LYS A 15 13.81 22.24 12.41
N VAL A 16 13.06 22.63 11.38
CA VAL A 16 13.14 22.01 10.05
C VAL A 16 14.59 22.05 9.56
N CYS A 17 15.25 23.22 9.61
CA CYS A 17 16.67 23.32 9.24
C CYS A 17 17.55 22.36 10.05
N ALA A 18 17.42 22.34 11.38
CA ALA A 18 18.24 21.48 12.24
C ALA A 18 18.02 19.97 11.97
N GLU A 19 16.77 19.55 11.78
CA GLU A 19 16.45 18.17 11.44
C GLU A 19 16.93 17.81 10.04
N THR A 20 16.74 18.69 9.05
CA THR A 20 17.28 18.51 7.70
C THR A 20 18.79 18.40 7.69
N THR A 21 19.52 19.24 8.44
CA THR A 21 20.98 19.13 8.56
C THR A 21 21.42 17.81 9.18
N THR A 22 20.62 17.24 10.09
CA THR A 22 20.92 15.93 10.70
C THR A 22 20.58 14.76 9.77
N GLU A 23 19.47 14.87 9.02
CA GLU A 23 18.98 13.82 8.13
C GLU A 23 19.72 13.80 6.79
N LEU A 24 20.24 14.93 6.30
CA LEU A 24 20.89 15.02 5.00
C LEU A 24 22.13 14.11 4.84
N PRO A 25 23.03 13.98 5.84
CA PRO A 25 24.12 12.99 5.78
C PRO A 25 23.60 11.55 5.69
N LEU A 26 22.56 11.21 6.46
CA LEU A 26 21.94 9.89 6.42
C LEU A 26 21.31 9.61 5.06
N LEU A 27 20.70 10.63 4.44
CA LEU A 27 20.14 10.52 3.10
C LEU A 27 21.25 10.27 2.09
N ARG A 28 22.32 11.07 2.14
CA ARG A 28 23.47 10.94 1.24
C ARG A 28 24.15 9.57 1.35
N GLU A 29 24.14 8.95 2.53
CA GLU A 29 24.70 7.62 2.70
C GLU A 29 23.74 6.51 2.24
N LYS A 30 22.42 6.67 2.46
CA LYS A 30 21.42 5.60 2.26
C LYS A 30 20.51 5.79 1.05
N TRP A 31 20.65 6.86 0.27
CA TRP A 31 19.81 7.12 -0.91
C TRP A 31 19.77 5.98 -1.94
N PRO A 32 20.84 5.18 -2.17
CA PRO A 32 20.76 4.10 -3.15
C PRO A 32 19.74 3.03 -2.73
N LEU A 33 19.64 2.76 -1.43
CA LEU A 33 18.67 1.78 -0.89
C LEU A 33 17.24 2.32 -0.96
N LEU A 34 17.05 3.61 -0.69
CA LEU A 34 15.73 4.24 -0.83
C LEU A 34 15.28 4.26 -2.29
N LEU A 35 16.18 4.65 -3.20
CA LEU A 35 15.91 4.64 -4.63
C LEU A 35 15.62 3.23 -5.13
N ALA A 36 16.41 2.24 -4.74
CA ALA A 36 16.16 0.84 -5.07
C ALA A 36 14.77 0.38 -4.59
N GLY A 37 14.38 0.74 -3.37
CA GLY A 37 13.05 0.44 -2.84
C GLY A 37 11.92 1.09 -3.64
N ILE A 38 12.08 2.34 -4.08
CA ILE A 38 11.11 3.08 -4.90
C ILE A 38 11.03 2.48 -6.32
N VAL A 39 12.17 2.21 -6.95
CA VAL A 39 12.24 1.55 -8.26
C VAL A 39 11.58 0.18 -8.19
N PHE A 40 11.74 -0.55 -7.08
CA PHE A 40 11.07 -1.83 -6.90
C PHE A 40 9.55 -1.70 -6.81
N GLN A 41 9.00 -0.60 -6.24
CA GLN A 41 7.55 -0.37 -6.27
C GLN A 41 7.02 -0.30 -7.71
N TYR A 42 7.78 0.33 -8.59
CA TYR A 42 7.46 0.39 -10.02
C TYR A 42 7.54 -0.99 -10.68
N ILE A 43 8.61 -1.75 -10.40
CA ILE A 43 8.78 -3.14 -10.89
C ILE A 43 7.62 -4.02 -10.43
N HIS A 44 7.22 -3.92 -9.17
CA HIS A 44 6.05 -4.64 -8.66
C HIS A 44 4.75 -4.24 -9.39
N GLY A 45 4.55 -2.95 -9.68
CA GLY A 45 3.43 -2.49 -10.50
C GLY A 45 3.44 -3.06 -11.92
N LEU A 46 4.62 -3.13 -12.55
CA LEU A 46 4.79 -3.77 -13.86
C LEU A 46 4.47 -5.26 -13.82
N ALA A 47 4.93 -5.96 -12.78
CA ALA A 47 4.66 -7.38 -12.57
C ALA A 47 3.16 -7.65 -12.38
N ALA A 48 2.47 -6.82 -11.58
CA ALA A 48 1.01 -6.91 -11.39
C ALA A 48 0.24 -6.66 -12.70
N ARG A 49 0.70 -5.73 -13.54
CA ARG A 49 0.13 -5.55 -14.88
C ARG A 49 0.45 -6.72 -15.80
N GLY A 50 1.65 -7.29 -15.70
CA GLY A 50 2.09 -8.43 -16.48
C GLY A 50 1.20 -9.66 -16.26
N VAL A 51 0.86 -9.98 -15.01
CA VAL A 51 -0.04 -11.09 -14.71
C VAL A 51 -1.47 -10.83 -15.20
N HIS A 52 -1.90 -9.57 -15.30
CA HIS A 52 -3.21 -9.23 -15.84
C HIS A 52 -3.39 -9.63 -17.31
N TYR A 53 -2.33 -9.59 -18.13
CA TYR A 53 -2.35 -10.15 -19.49
C TYR A 53 -2.48 -11.67 -19.52
N LEU A 54 -2.01 -12.35 -18.48
CA LEU A 54 -2.10 -13.81 -18.36
C LEU A 54 -3.42 -14.26 -17.74
N HIS A 55 -4.15 -13.34 -17.10
CA HIS A 55 -5.38 -13.61 -16.39
C HIS A 55 -6.41 -14.29 -17.30
N ARG A 56 -7.00 -15.38 -16.79
CA ARG A 56 -8.15 -16.02 -17.43
C ARG A 56 -9.33 -15.95 -16.46
N PRO A 57 -10.49 -15.42 -16.91
CA PRO A 57 -11.67 -15.39 -16.09
C PRO A 57 -12.16 -16.84 -15.87
N GLY A 58 -12.79 -17.06 -14.73
CA GLY A 58 -13.33 -18.36 -14.35
C GLY A 58 -14.31 -18.22 -13.19
N PRO A 59 -14.90 -19.34 -12.74
CA PRO A 59 -15.84 -19.33 -11.63
C PRO A 59 -15.17 -18.86 -10.34
N LEU A 60 -15.93 -18.14 -9.51
CA LEU A 60 -15.46 -17.68 -8.21
C LEU A 60 -15.13 -18.86 -7.30
N LEU A 61 -13.98 -18.79 -6.64
CA LEU A 61 -13.61 -19.80 -5.65
C LEU A 61 -14.48 -19.68 -4.40
N GLN A 62 -14.71 -20.82 -3.76
CA GLN A 62 -15.41 -20.88 -2.49
C GLN A 62 -14.57 -20.18 -1.41
N ASP A 63 -15.13 -19.13 -0.79
CA ASP A 63 -14.42 -18.32 0.20
C ASP A 63 -15.31 -18.02 1.40
N LEU A 64 -14.81 -18.31 2.61
CA LEU A 64 -15.57 -18.16 3.84
C LEU A 64 -15.89 -16.70 4.16
N GLY A 65 -14.96 -15.77 3.89
CA GLY A 65 -15.25 -14.35 4.09
C GLY A 65 -16.27 -13.85 3.09
N PHE A 66 -16.35 -14.43 1.89
CA PHE A 66 -17.42 -14.10 0.95
C PHE A 66 -18.80 -14.57 1.40
N MET A 67 -18.88 -15.70 2.10
CA MET A 67 -20.13 -16.17 2.71
C MET A 67 -20.51 -15.38 3.96
N ALA A 68 -19.53 -14.98 4.75
CA ALA A 68 -19.76 -14.29 6.02
C ALA A 68 -20.06 -12.80 5.85
N LEU A 69 -19.45 -12.13 4.86
CA LEU A 69 -19.60 -10.70 4.64
C LEU A 69 -20.52 -10.39 3.47
N PRO A 70 -21.47 -9.44 3.64
CA PRO A 70 -22.31 -8.98 2.55
C PRO A 70 -21.46 -8.30 1.46
N GLU A 71 -21.84 -8.54 0.21
CA GLU A 71 -21.18 -7.90 -0.93
C GLU A 71 -21.50 -6.40 -0.96
N LEU A 72 -20.47 -5.57 -1.11
CA LEU A 72 -20.60 -4.11 -1.02
C LEU A 72 -21.29 -3.48 -2.26
N GLY A 73 -21.27 -4.19 -3.39
CA GLY A 73 -21.69 -3.68 -4.70
C GLY A 73 -20.60 -2.91 -5.44
N GLN A 74 -20.73 -2.82 -6.76
CA GLN A 74 -19.77 -2.10 -7.63
C GLN A 74 -19.68 -0.61 -7.29
N ASP A 75 -20.81 0.01 -6.94
CA ASP A 75 -20.89 1.44 -6.62
C ASP A 75 -20.09 1.84 -5.38
N LYS A 76 -19.91 0.91 -4.43
CA LYS A 76 -19.21 1.15 -3.16
C LYS A 76 -17.78 0.62 -3.15
N ASN A 77 -17.31 0.06 -4.28
CA ASN A 77 -15.98 -0.55 -4.39
C ASN A 77 -14.83 0.44 -4.07
N TYR A 78 -15.08 1.75 -4.24
CA TYR A 78 -14.13 2.81 -3.90
C TYR A 78 -13.87 2.96 -2.39
N LEU A 79 -14.77 2.48 -1.51
CA LEU A 79 -14.63 2.66 -0.05
C LEU A 79 -13.36 2.01 0.51
N SER A 80 -13.00 0.83 0.00
CA SER A 80 -11.75 0.16 0.41
C SER A 80 -10.51 0.90 -0.10
N GLU A 81 -10.56 1.56 -1.26
CA GLU A 81 -9.45 2.41 -1.73
C GLU A 81 -9.35 3.69 -0.90
N CYS A 82 -10.47 4.38 -0.64
CA CYS A 82 -10.46 5.58 0.18
C CYS A 82 -9.90 5.31 1.58
N THR A 83 -10.25 4.16 2.17
CA THR A 83 -9.74 3.75 3.48
C THR A 83 -8.23 3.48 3.42
N PHE A 84 -7.75 2.78 2.40
CA PHE A 84 -6.31 2.55 2.20
C PHE A 84 -5.53 3.85 1.99
N VAL A 85 -6.02 4.72 1.10
CA VAL A 85 -5.43 6.03 0.80
C VAL A 85 -5.36 6.89 2.07
N PHE A 86 -6.42 6.88 2.89
CA PHE A 86 -6.44 7.57 4.17
C PHE A 86 -5.37 7.03 5.13
N ILE A 87 -5.23 5.71 5.26
CA ILE A 87 -4.17 5.08 6.08
C ILE A 87 -2.79 5.46 5.55
N PHE A 88 -2.57 5.36 4.25
CA PHE A 88 -1.31 5.69 3.58
C PHE A 88 -0.88 7.13 3.84
N PHE A 89 -1.76 8.10 3.56
CA PHE A 89 -1.44 9.51 3.76
C PHE A 89 -1.28 9.87 5.23
N SER A 90 -2.10 9.29 6.12
CA SER A 90 -1.95 9.49 7.57
C SER A 90 -0.59 9.02 8.07
N PHE A 91 -0.13 7.84 7.61
CA PHE A 91 1.20 7.32 7.94
C PHE A 91 2.31 8.19 7.34
N PHE A 92 2.20 8.53 6.06
CA PHE A 92 3.16 9.39 5.36
C PHE A 92 3.36 10.71 6.08
N LEU A 93 2.27 11.43 6.39
CA LEU A 93 2.30 12.69 7.14
C LEU A 93 2.91 12.51 8.53
N TRP A 94 2.59 11.42 9.22
CA TRP A 94 3.20 11.11 10.52
C TRP A 94 4.72 10.88 10.44
N THR A 95 5.25 10.38 9.32
CA THR A 95 6.72 10.21 9.20
C THR A 95 7.48 11.54 9.29
N PHE A 96 6.84 12.67 8.95
CA PHE A 96 7.41 14.01 9.08
C PHE A 96 7.15 14.66 10.44
N HIS A 97 6.49 13.96 11.38
CA HIS A 97 6.24 14.46 12.73
C HIS A 97 7.51 14.99 13.45
N PRO A 98 8.71 14.38 13.34
CA PRO A 98 9.93 14.90 13.98
C PRO A 98 10.36 16.30 13.51
N PHE A 99 9.97 16.71 12.30
CA PHE A 99 10.29 18.04 11.76
C PHE A 99 9.40 19.14 12.35
N ILE A 100 8.19 18.78 12.78
CA ILE A 100 7.18 19.72 13.30
C ILE A 100 7.18 19.75 14.83
N TYR A 101 7.30 18.57 15.47
CA TYR A 101 7.15 18.44 16.92
C TYR A 101 8.49 18.19 17.61
N HIS A 102 8.64 18.73 18.82
CA HIS A 102 9.87 18.65 19.61
C HIS A 102 10.26 17.23 20.11
N SER A 103 9.39 16.22 19.93
CA SER A 103 9.63 14.85 20.38
C SER A 103 10.44 14.06 19.33
N LYS A 104 11.76 14.03 19.46
CA LYS A 104 12.63 13.23 18.59
C LYS A 104 12.68 11.78 19.07
N ARG A 105 12.04 10.87 18.34
CA ARG A 105 12.06 9.40 18.62
C ARG A 105 12.68 8.57 17.50
N PHE A 106 12.73 9.10 16.28
CA PHE A 106 13.21 8.37 15.11
C PHE A 106 13.68 9.35 14.04
N TYR A 107 14.47 8.83 13.10
CA TYR A 107 14.88 9.51 11.87
C TYR A 107 14.02 9.02 10.71
N THR A 108 13.52 9.94 9.89
CA THR A 108 12.54 9.68 8.83
C THR A 108 13.14 8.75 7.77
N ILE A 109 14.38 9.03 7.36
CA ILE A 109 15.14 8.21 6.40
C ILE A 109 15.33 6.77 6.88
N LEU A 110 15.62 6.56 8.18
CA LEU A 110 15.81 5.22 8.72
C LEU A 110 14.50 4.43 8.81
N ILE A 111 13.38 5.12 9.07
CA ILE A 111 12.05 4.50 9.00
C ILE A 111 11.76 4.07 7.56
N TRP A 112 11.89 4.98 6.58
CA TRP A 112 11.61 4.66 5.19
C TRP A 112 12.51 3.57 4.63
N ARG A 113 13.78 3.51 5.02
CA ARG A 113 14.67 2.39 4.68
C ARG A 113 14.11 1.06 5.18
N ARG A 114 13.64 1.01 6.43
CA ARG A 114 13.08 -0.23 7.03
C ARG A 114 11.76 -0.60 6.36
N VAL A 115 10.86 0.36 6.20
CA VAL A 115 9.56 0.18 5.55
C VAL A 115 9.75 -0.34 4.12
N LEU A 116 10.59 0.30 3.31
CA LEU A 116 10.86 -0.14 1.94
C LEU A 116 11.49 -1.52 1.89
N ALA A 117 12.42 -1.86 2.79
CA ALA A 117 13.00 -3.20 2.83
C ALA A 117 11.93 -4.29 3.09
N PHE A 118 11.03 -4.04 4.05
CA PHE A 118 9.91 -4.93 4.34
C PHE A 118 8.93 -5.04 3.17
N LEU A 119 8.59 -3.91 2.54
CA LEU A 119 7.71 -3.89 1.35
C LEU A 119 8.32 -4.67 0.19
N VAL A 120 9.60 -4.43 -0.13
CA VAL A 120 10.32 -5.14 -1.20
C VAL A 120 10.31 -6.64 -0.94
N ALA A 121 10.67 -7.09 0.26
CA ALA A 121 10.71 -8.51 0.58
C ALA A 121 9.34 -9.18 0.37
N SER A 122 8.26 -8.58 0.87
CA SER A 122 6.91 -9.12 0.73
C SER A 122 6.39 -9.04 -0.70
N GLN A 123 6.75 -7.99 -1.44
CA GLN A 123 6.37 -7.86 -2.85
C GLN A 123 7.12 -8.82 -3.76
N VAL A 124 8.38 -9.16 -3.46
CA VAL A 124 9.09 -10.26 -4.16
C VAL A 124 8.33 -11.57 -3.97
N LEU A 125 7.97 -11.90 -2.73
CA LEU A 125 7.19 -13.11 -2.43
C LEU A 125 5.84 -13.09 -3.18
N ARG A 126 5.17 -11.93 -3.18
CA ARG A 126 3.92 -11.74 -3.92
C ARG A 126 4.09 -12.00 -5.43
N ILE A 127 5.10 -11.41 -6.06
CA ILE A 127 5.40 -11.60 -7.48
C ILE A 127 5.60 -13.09 -7.77
N ILE A 128 6.38 -13.79 -6.96
CA ILE A 128 6.59 -15.23 -7.11
C ILE A 128 5.23 -15.95 -7.04
N THR A 129 4.40 -15.67 -6.04
CA THR A 129 3.13 -16.37 -5.86
C THR A 129 2.14 -16.21 -7.01
N PHE A 130 1.87 -14.98 -7.47
CA PHE A 130 0.86 -14.79 -8.52
C PHE A 130 1.37 -15.18 -9.91
N TYR A 131 2.69 -15.21 -10.15
CA TYR A 131 3.25 -15.79 -11.38
C TYR A 131 3.28 -17.32 -11.32
N SER A 132 3.47 -17.92 -10.15
CA SER A 132 3.40 -19.38 -9.97
C SER A 132 1.98 -19.92 -10.05
N THR A 133 0.99 -19.20 -9.52
CA THR A 133 -0.40 -19.66 -9.49
C THR A 133 -1.35 -18.51 -9.68
N GLN A 134 -2.19 -18.59 -10.72
CA GLN A 134 -3.19 -17.59 -11.03
C GLN A 134 -4.56 -18.05 -10.56
N LEU A 135 -5.24 -17.19 -9.81
CA LEU A 135 -6.61 -17.41 -9.37
C LEU A 135 -7.58 -16.56 -10.21
N PRO A 136 -8.85 -16.98 -10.38
CA PRO A 136 -9.87 -16.16 -11.01
C PRO A 136 -10.19 -14.94 -10.13
N GLY A 137 -10.33 -13.76 -10.76
CA GLY A 137 -10.54 -12.48 -10.09
C GLY A 137 -11.92 -12.37 -9.46
N PRO A 138 -12.03 -12.12 -8.14
CA PRO A 138 -13.34 -11.97 -7.51
C PRO A 138 -14.04 -10.65 -7.86
N ASN A 139 -13.26 -9.66 -8.32
CA ASN A 139 -13.74 -8.31 -8.59
C ASN A 139 -14.65 -8.28 -9.82
N TYR A 140 -15.66 -7.42 -9.81
CA TYR A 140 -16.70 -7.35 -10.85
C TYR A 140 -16.14 -7.22 -12.27
N HIS A 141 -15.07 -6.44 -12.43
CA HIS A 141 -14.45 -6.21 -13.74
C HIS A 141 -13.60 -7.37 -14.24
N CYS A 142 -13.30 -8.37 -13.40
CA CYS A 142 -12.52 -9.56 -13.73
C CYS A 142 -13.38 -10.79 -14.05
N ARG A 143 -14.71 -10.69 -13.88
CA ARG A 143 -15.65 -11.79 -14.12
C ARG A 143 -15.89 -12.00 -15.62
N GLU A 144 -16.30 -13.22 -15.98
CA GLU A 144 -16.69 -13.56 -17.35
C GLU A 144 -17.76 -12.58 -17.87
N GLY A 145 -17.60 -12.08 -19.11
CA GLY A 145 -18.49 -11.10 -19.73
C GLY A 145 -18.10 -9.63 -19.51
N SER A 146 -17.11 -9.33 -18.68
CA SER A 146 -16.55 -7.97 -18.56
C SER A 146 -15.50 -7.70 -19.65
N ASN A 147 -15.62 -6.54 -20.31
CA ASN A 147 -14.63 -6.07 -21.30
C ASN A 147 -13.23 -5.83 -20.71
N MET A 148 -13.10 -5.77 -19.38
CA MET A 148 -11.83 -5.55 -18.66
C MET A 148 -11.29 -6.82 -18.00
N ALA A 149 -11.92 -7.98 -18.22
CA ALA A 149 -11.48 -9.21 -17.57
C ALA A 149 -10.13 -9.70 -18.12
N THR A 150 -9.94 -9.60 -19.43
CA THR A 150 -8.68 -9.96 -20.11
C THR A 150 -8.20 -8.78 -20.92
N LEU A 151 -6.93 -8.41 -20.73
CA LEU A 151 -6.29 -7.42 -21.60
C LEU A 151 -5.95 -8.04 -22.97
N PRO A 152 -6.17 -7.32 -24.09
CA PRO A 152 -5.68 -7.75 -25.38
C PRO A 152 -4.15 -7.82 -25.37
N PRO A 153 -3.52 -8.68 -26.19
CA PRO A 153 -2.06 -8.76 -26.27
C PRO A 153 -1.47 -7.37 -26.56
N PRO A 154 -0.38 -6.98 -25.86
CA PRO A 154 0.18 -5.64 -25.99
C PRO A 154 0.75 -5.45 -27.40
N ASN A 155 0.37 -4.35 -28.06
CA ASN A 155 0.89 -4.04 -29.39
C ASN A 155 2.35 -3.56 -29.35
N ASN A 156 2.77 -3.00 -28.21
CA ASN A 156 4.10 -2.44 -28.00
C ASN A 156 4.62 -2.71 -26.58
N VAL A 157 5.93 -2.89 -26.44
CA VAL A 157 6.61 -3.01 -25.13
C VAL A 157 6.41 -1.76 -24.27
N LEU A 158 6.29 -0.60 -24.92
CA LEU A 158 6.02 0.68 -24.26
C LEU A 158 4.65 0.69 -23.58
N GLU A 159 3.67 -0.04 -24.08
CA GLU A 159 2.35 -0.13 -23.47
C GLU A 159 2.41 -0.87 -22.13
N VAL A 160 3.20 -1.94 -22.06
CA VAL A 160 3.45 -2.69 -20.82
C VAL A 160 4.23 -1.85 -19.82
N LEU A 161 5.27 -1.15 -20.30
CA LEU A 161 6.14 -0.31 -19.47
C LEU A 161 5.43 0.94 -18.95
N LEU A 162 4.62 1.64 -19.75
CA LEU A 162 3.87 2.80 -19.31
C LEU A 162 2.63 2.35 -18.54
N ILE A 163 2.79 2.06 -17.24
CA ILE A 163 1.67 1.88 -16.32
C ILE A 163 0.79 3.13 -16.41
N ASN A 164 -0.39 3.02 -17.02
CA ASN A 164 -1.41 4.06 -16.90
C ASN A 164 -1.85 4.13 -15.44
N PHE A 165 -1.13 4.89 -14.61
CA PHE A 165 -1.19 4.90 -13.14
C PHE A 165 -2.60 4.77 -12.53
N PRO A 166 -3.64 5.50 -13.00
CA PRO A 166 -4.97 5.37 -12.39
C PRO A 166 -5.68 4.05 -12.75
N ARG A 167 -5.47 3.52 -13.97
CA ARG A 167 -6.13 2.28 -14.43
C ARG A 167 -5.32 1.03 -14.10
N GLY A 168 -4.01 1.04 -14.32
CA GLY A 168 -3.14 -0.12 -14.13
C GLY A 168 -2.94 -0.54 -12.68
N VAL A 169 -3.18 0.35 -11.71
CA VAL A 169 -3.02 0.05 -10.28
C VAL A 169 -4.33 -0.41 -9.63
N ASN A 170 -5.49 0.03 -10.15
CA ASN A 170 -6.80 -0.22 -9.52
C ASN A 170 -7.70 -1.22 -10.28
N LEU A 171 -7.42 -1.46 -11.57
CA LEU A 171 -8.18 -2.37 -12.44
C LEU A 171 -7.35 -3.58 -12.88
N GLY A 172 -6.36 -3.98 -12.08
CA GLY A 172 -5.61 -5.21 -12.33
C GLY A 172 -6.44 -6.44 -11.97
N CYS A 173 -6.41 -7.47 -12.82
CA CYS A 173 -6.92 -8.80 -12.50
C CYS A 173 -5.76 -9.81 -12.42
N GLY A 174 -5.93 -10.85 -11.61
CA GLY A 174 -4.97 -11.96 -11.50
C GLY A 174 -3.80 -11.72 -10.55
N ASP A 175 -3.72 -10.58 -9.87
CA ASP A 175 -2.75 -10.29 -8.80
C ASP A 175 -3.26 -10.75 -7.41
N LEU A 176 -3.86 -11.94 -7.41
CA LEU A 176 -4.50 -12.57 -6.26
C LEU A 176 -3.49 -13.52 -5.63
N ILE A 177 -3.50 -13.63 -4.30
CA ILE A 177 -2.41 -14.10 -3.43
C ILE A 177 -1.49 -12.94 -3.01
N PHE A 178 -1.46 -12.71 -1.69
CA PHE A 178 -0.88 -11.55 -0.98
C PHE A 178 -1.49 -10.20 -1.38
N SER A 179 -2.39 -9.63 -0.58
CA SER A 179 -2.94 -8.30 -0.88
C SER A 179 -1.91 -7.19 -0.63
N SER A 180 -1.61 -6.36 -1.64
CA SER A 180 -0.75 -5.17 -1.46
C SER A 180 -1.31 -4.23 -0.41
N HIS A 181 -2.61 -3.91 -0.47
CA HIS A 181 -3.25 -2.99 0.46
C HIS A 181 -3.04 -3.45 1.91
N MET A 182 -3.15 -4.76 2.16
CA MET A 182 -2.91 -5.33 3.47
C MET A 182 -1.44 -5.32 3.87
N ILE A 183 -0.52 -5.66 2.96
CA ILE A 183 0.94 -5.58 3.22
C ILE A 183 1.32 -4.15 3.63
N PHE A 184 0.94 -3.16 2.84
CA PHE A 184 1.22 -1.75 3.14
C PHE A 184 0.60 -1.33 4.47
N THR A 185 -0.69 -1.64 4.67
CA THR A 185 -1.41 -1.28 5.90
C THR A 185 -0.75 -1.89 7.13
N LEU A 186 -0.42 -3.18 7.11
CA LEU A 186 0.21 -3.87 8.25
C LEU A 186 1.62 -3.35 8.52
N VAL A 187 2.45 -3.14 7.49
CA VAL A 187 3.78 -2.54 7.64
C VAL A 187 3.70 -1.15 8.28
N PHE A 188 2.74 -0.32 7.85
CA PHE A 188 2.54 1.02 8.42
C PHE A 188 2.04 0.98 9.86
N VAL A 189 1.03 0.15 10.14
CA VAL A 189 0.44 0.01 11.48
C VAL A 189 1.46 -0.53 12.47
N ARG A 190 2.24 -1.56 12.11
CA ARG A 190 3.32 -2.09 12.98
C ARG A 190 4.45 -1.08 13.18
N THR A 191 4.82 -0.35 12.14
CA THR A 191 5.82 0.72 12.24
C THR A 191 5.34 1.81 13.20
N TYR A 192 4.10 2.26 13.07
CA TYR A 192 3.50 3.22 13.99
C TYR A 192 3.39 2.64 15.41
N HIS A 193 3.04 1.37 15.56
CA HIS A 193 2.96 0.72 16.86
C HIS A 193 4.31 0.72 17.58
N LYS A 194 5.42 0.50 16.85
CA LYS A 194 6.78 0.49 17.39
C LYS A 194 7.30 1.88 17.74
N TYR A 195 7.20 2.87 16.85
CA TYR A 195 7.82 4.19 17.05
C TYR A 195 6.85 5.28 17.54
N GLY A 196 5.55 5.10 17.31
CA GLY A 196 4.50 6.02 17.74
C GLY A 196 4.34 6.09 19.26
N SER A 197 3.94 7.27 19.75
CA SER A 197 3.81 7.55 21.19
C SER A 197 2.38 7.44 21.70
N LYS A 198 1.38 7.80 20.89
CA LYS A 198 -0.01 7.93 21.35
C LYS A 198 -0.76 6.60 21.31
N ARG A 199 -1.13 6.07 22.49
CA ARG A 199 -1.86 4.79 22.64
C ARG A 199 -3.19 4.77 21.86
N PHE A 200 -3.95 5.85 21.91
CA PHE A 200 -5.21 5.96 21.17
C PHE A 200 -5.04 5.79 19.66
N ILE A 201 -4.01 6.42 19.08
CA ILE A 201 -3.73 6.29 17.64
C ILE A 201 -3.24 4.88 17.29
N LYS A 202 -2.52 4.20 18.20
CA LYS A 202 -2.15 2.79 18.01
C LYS A 202 -3.38 1.88 17.95
N LEU A 203 -4.33 2.08 18.85
CA LEU A 203 -5.60 1.35 18.84
C LEU A 203 -6.37 1.65 17.55
N LEU A 204 -6.52 2.92 17.20
CA LEU A 204 -7.20 3.34 15.97
C LEU A 204 -6.53 2.73 14.72
N ALA A 205 -5.21 2.71 14.65
CA ALA A 205 -4.46 2.14 13.53
C ALA A 205 -4.74 0.64 13.37
N TRP A 206 -4.82 -0.13 14.46
CA TRP A 206 -5.20 -1.55 14.42
C TRP A 206 -6.66 -1.75 14.03
N VAL A 207 -7.58 -0.94 14.57
CA VAL A 207 -9.00 -0.99 14.17
C VAL A 207 -9.14 -0.69 12.68
N MET A 208 -8.45 0.32 12.17
CA MET A 208 -8.45 0.65 10.74
C MET A 208 -7.89 -0.49 9.88
N ALA A 209 -6.87 -1.22 10.34
CA ALA A 209 -6.36 -2.40 9.64
C ALA A 209 -7.40 -3.53 9.53
N ILE A 210 -8.16 -3.76 10.62
CA ILE A 210 -9.24 -4.74 10.63
C ILE A 210 -10.37 -4.29 9.70
N VAL A 211 -10.79 -3.03 9.78
CA VAL A 211 -11.82 -2.46 8.89
C VAL A 211 -11.38 -2.56 7.43
N GLN A 212 -10.13 -2.22 7.11
CA GLN A 212 -9.57 -2.38 5.76
C GLN A 212 -9.64 -3.84 5.28
N SER A 213 -9.30 -4.80 6.15
CA SER A 213 -9.37 -6.24 5.85
C SER A 213 -10.78 -6.66 5.46
N LEU A 214 -11.77 -6.27 6.26
CA LEU A 214 -13.18 -6.60 6.01
C LEU A 214 -13.70 -5.92 4.75
N LEU A 215 -13.35 -4.65 4.52
CA LEU A 215 -13.77 -3.91 3.33
C LEU A 215 -13.18 -4.48 2.04
N ILE A 216 -11.94 -4.97 2.06
CA ILE A 216 -11.31 -5.61 0.89
C ILE A 216 -12.07 -6.90 0.50
N ILE A 217 -12.44 -7.72 1.49
CA ILE A 217 -13.19 -8.97 1.28
C ILE A 217 -14.63 -8.67 0.83
N ALA A 218 -15.30 -7.70 1.46
CA ALA A 218 -16.65 -7.28 1.11
C ALA A 218 -16.72 -6.63 -0.29
N ALA A 219 -15.67 -5.92 -0.70
CA ALA A 219 -15.54 -5.35 -2.03
C ALA A 219 -15.16 -6.38 -3.11
N ARG A 220 -14.98 -7.66 -2.74
CA ARG A 220 -14.58 -8.75 -3.64
C ARG A 220 -13.28 -8.44 -4.40
N LYS A 221 -12.34 -7.71 -3.80
CA LYS A 221 -11.04 -7.42 -4.42
C LYS A 221 -10.05 -8.57 -4.26
N HIS A 222 -10.06 -9.16 -3.08
CA HIS A 222 -9.19 -10.27 -2.72
C HIS A 222 -10.00 -11.35 -2.00
N TYR A 223 -9.48 -12.58 -2.06
CA TYR A 223 -10.01 -13.68 -1.27
C TYR A 223 -9.60 -13.53 0.20
N THR A 224 -10.31 -14.21 1.10
CA THR A 224 -10.00 -14.20 2.54
C THR A 224 -8.60 -14.74 2.80
N VAL A 225 -8.15 -15.74 2.03
CA VAL A 225 -6.79 -16.29 2.14
C VAL A 225 -5.72 -15.23 1.91
N ASP A 226 -5.92 -14.29 0.98
CA ASP A 226 -4.95 -13.22 0.68
C ASP A 226 -4.75 -12.29 1.88
N VAL A 227 -5.84 -12.05 2.62
CA VAL A 227 -5.87 -11.22 3.82
C VAL A 227 -5.24 -11.99 4.99
N VAL A 228 -5.66 -13.24 5.22
CA VAL A 228 -5.15 -14.07 6.33
C VAL A 228 -3.63 -14.29 6.19
N VAL A 229 -3.16 -14.62 4.99
CA VAL A 229 -1.72 -14.81 4.73
C VAL A 229 -0.95 -13.51 4.94
N ALA A 230 -1.53 -12.36 4.57
CA ALA A 230 -0.93 -11.07 4.90
C ALA A 230 -0.83 -10.88 6.42
N TRP A 231 -1.87 -11.16 7.20
CA TRP A 231 -1.82 -11.06 8.66
C TRP A 231 -0.83 -12.04 9.31
N TYR A 232 -0.67 -13.25 8.77
CA TYR A 232 0.29 -14.23 9.28
C TYR A 232 1.75 -13.79 9.11
N GLY A 233 2.06 -13.11 8.01
CA GLY A 233 3.42 -12.66 7.71
C GLY A 233 3.93 -11.49 8.56
N TRP A 234 3.10 -10.90 9.43
CA TRP A 234 3.39 -9.60 10.08
C TRP A 234 3.11 -9.51 11.58
#